data_AF-B1KM81-F1
#
_entry.id   AF-B1KM81-F1
#
_cell.length_a   1.000
_cell.length_b   1.000
_cell.length_c   1.000
_cell.angle_alpha   90.00
_cell.angle_beta   90.00
_cell.angle_gamma   90.00
#
_symmetry.space_group_name_H-M   'P 1'
#
loop_
_entity.id
_entity.type
_entity.pdbx_description
1 polymer ?
#
loop_
_entity_poly.entity_id
_entity_poly.type
_entity_poly.pdbx_seq_one_letter_code
_entity_poly.pdbx_strand_id
1 'polypeptide(L)'
;MKTLITAVALTFASFTSLAASVSFPESIDVTGVNGKSQLNNHQIELTKGENLIELKYYDIFEANADDSGAWVKSQPLYLLISAETQDQYNALTPRIDTEEEAYDFINNPVLTLKNTTGKEKEVTLLTHHQLMAKLLFAKQ
;
A
#
# COMPACT_ATOMS: atom_id res chain seq x y z
N MET A 1 37.39 -47.73 18.04
CA MET A 1 36.78 -46.41 18.29
C MET A 1 36.32 -45.85 16.95
N LYS A 2 35.03 -45.67 16.73
CA LYS A 2 34.47 -45.08 15.50
C LYS A 2 33.61 -43.89 15.91
N THR A 3 34.18 -42.69 15.88
CA THR A 3 33.47 -41.44 16.12
C THR A 3 32.77 -41.03 14.82
N LEU A 4 31.44 -41.10 14.82
CA LEU A 4 30.61 -40.58 13.73
C LEU A 4 30.46 -39.08 13.97
N ILE A 5 31.02 -38.26 13.08
CA ILE A 5 30.85 -36.81 13.08
C ILE A 5 29.54 -36.52 12.34
N THR A 6 28.47 -36.30 13.09
CA THR A 6 27.18 -35.86 12.54
C THR A 6 27.29 -34.37 12.21
N ALA A 7 27.40 -34.05 10.92
CA ALA A 7 27.34 -32.67 10.44
C ALA A 7 25.89 -32.17 10.51
N VAL A 8 25.59 -31.30 11.47
CA VAL A 8 24.32 -30.57 11.53
C VAL A 8 24.39 -29.46 10.50
N ALA A 9 23.69 -29.63 9.38
CA ALA A 9 23.50 -28.56 8.39
C ALA A 9 22.57 -27.51 8.99
N LEU A 10 23.12 -26.36 9.42
CA LEU A 10 22.33 -25.17 9.74
C LEU A 10 21.71 -24.64 8.44
N THR A 11 20.46 -24.99 8.17
CA THR A 11 19.67 -24.28 7.18
C THR A 11 19.38 -22.89 7.74
N PHE A 12 20.06 -21.87 7.21
CA PHE A 12 19.71 -20.47 7.44
C PHE A 12 18.32 -20.23 6.82
N ALA A 13 17.27 -20.37 7.63
CA ALA A 13 15.98 -19.82 7.29
C ALA A 13 16.15 -18.29 7.27
N SER A 14 16.08 -17.68 6.09
CA SER A 14 16.06 -16.23 5.95
C SER A 14 14.78 -15.71 6.59
N PHE A 15 14.84 -15.32 7.86
CA PHE A 15 13.76 -14.62 8.52
C PHE A 15 13.63 -13.24 7.85
N THR A 16 12.59 -13.05 7.04
CA THR A 16 12.23 -11.72 6.55
C THR A 16 11.78 -10.90 7.76
N SER A 17 12.67 -10.03 8.27
CA SER A 17 12.32 -9.10 9.33
C SER A 17 11.19 -8.19 8.82
N LEU A 18 10.08 -8.19 9.55
CA LEU A 18 9.04 -7.18 9.39
C LEU A 18 9.65 -5.83 9.78
N ALA A 19 9.64 -4.91 8.82
CA ALA A 19 10.30 -3.64 8.94
C ALA A 19 9.33 -2.52 9.22
N ALA A 20 8.09 -2.54 8.73
CA ALA A 20 7.09 -1.52 9.04
C ALA A 20 5.69 -2.07 8.82
N SER A 21 4.66 -1.33 9.21
CA SER A 21 3.28 -1.63 8.82
C SER A 21 2.55 -0.38 8.34
N VAL A 22 1.56 -0.56 7.48
CA VAL A 22 0.69 0.52 7.01
C VAL A 22 -0.76 0.09 7.17
N SER A 23 -1.55 0.89 7.88
CA SER A 23 -2.99 0.79 7.89
C SER A 23 -3.59 1.75 6.86
N PHE A 24 -4.66 1.34 6.19
CA PHE A 24 -5.37 2.09 5.16
C PHE A 24 -6.81 2.39 5.61
N PRO A 25 -7.39 3.52 5.18
CA PRO A 25 -8.78 3.83 5.47
C PRO A 25 -9.72 2.90 4.70
N GLU A 26 -10.98 2.83 5.10
CA GLU A 26 -11.97 1.93 4.49
C GLU A 26 -12.20 2.20 3.00
N SER A 27 -12.05 3.45 2.57
CA SER A 27 -12.17 3.87 1.17
C SER A 27 -10.99 3.45 0.29
N ILE A 28 -9.97 2.80 0.87
CA ILE A 28 -8.79 2.28 0.16
C ILE A 28 -8.65 0.78 0.41
N ASP A 29 -8.87 0.01 -0.65
CA ASP A 29 -8.59 -1.42 -0.67
C ASP A 29 -7.13 -1.68 -1.04
N VAL A 30 -6.49 -2.61 -0.32
CA VAL A 30 -5.21 -3.19 -0.73
C VAL A 30 -5.46 -4.45 -1.55
N THR A 31 -5.08 -4.41 -2.83
CA THR A 31 -5.31 -5.52 -3.78
C THR A 31 -4.05 -6.34 -4.04
N GLY A 32 -2.87 -5.83 -3.65
CA GLY A 32 -1.62 -6.58 -3.75
C GLY A 32 -0.46 -5.93 -3.03
N VAL A 33 0.52 -6.76 -2.63
CA VAL A 33 1.78 -6.33 -2.02
C VAL A 33 2.93 -7.10 -2.67
N ASN A 34 3.92 -6.38 -3.17
CA ASN A 34 5.14 -6.93 -3.78
C ASN A 34 4.84 -8.01 -4.85
N GLY A 35 3.84 -7.75 -5.71
CA GLY A 35 3.43 -8.65 -6.79
C GLY A 35 2.58 -9.86 -6.37
N LYS A 36 2.21 -9.97 -5.09
CA LYS A 36 1.29 -10.99 -4.58
C LYS A 36 -0.07 -10.37 -4.31
N SER A 37 -1.13 -10.95 -4.89
CA SER A 37 -2.49 -10.52 -4.62
C SER A 37 -2.83 -10.70 -3.13
N GLN A 38 -3.51 -9.70 -2.58
CA GLN A 38 -4.15 -9.78 -1.27
C GLN A 38 -5.61 -9.34 -1.43
N LEU A 39 -6.50 -9.93 -0.63
CA LEU A 39 -7.91 -9.56 -0.64
C LEU A 39 -8.23 -8.83 0.66
N ASN A 40 -8.68 -7.58 0.51
CA ASN A 40 -9.35 -6.77 1.53
C ASN A 40 -8.62 -6.74 2.88
N ASN A 41 -7.32 -6.48 2.84
CA ASN A 41 -6.54 -6.27 4.05
C ASN A 41 -6.21 -4.79 4.22
N HIS A 42 -6.84 -4.14 5.21
CA HIS A 42 -6.58 -2.73 5.51
C HIS A 42 -5.31 -2.53 6.33
N GLN A 43 -4.62 -3.59 6.78
CA GLN A 43 -3.32 -3.47 7.45
C GLN A 43 -2.30 -4.42 6.85
N ILE A 44 -1.23 -3.87 6.29
CA ILE A 44 -0.17 -4.67 5.70
C ILE A 44 1.13 -4.54 6.47
N GLU A 45 1.86 -5.66 6.50
CA GLU A 45 3.22 -5.71 7.00
C GLU A 45 4.20 -5.56 5.83
N LEU A 46 5.21 -4.73 6.01
CA LEU A 46 6.24 -4.40 5.03
C LEU A 46 7.54 -5.13 5.37
N THR A 47 8.17 -5.66 4.33
CA THR A 47 9.54 -6.19 4.45
C THR A 47 10.54 -5.04 4.40
N LYS A 48 11.74 -5.26 4.95
CA LYS A 48 12.81 -4.26 4.86
C LYS A 48 13.13 -3.87 3.41
N GLY A 49 13.29 -2.57 3.15
CA GLY A 49 13.60 -1.98 1.86
C GLY A 49 12.38 -1.47 1.10
N GLU A 50 12.45 -1.44 -0.23
CA GLU A 50 11.37 -0.95 -1.09
C GLU A 50 10.22 -1.96 -1.15
N ASN A 51 9.00 -1.47 -0.92
CA ASN A 51 7.77 -2.21 -1.08
C ASN A 51 6.86 -1.51 -2.08
N LEU A 52 6.18 -2.30 -2.90
CA LEU A 52 5.15 -1.86 -3.83
C LEU A 52 3.81 -2.38 -3.36
N ILE A 53 2.87 -1.48 -3.13
CA ILE A 53 1.52 -1.79 -2.68
C ILE A 53 0.56 -1.37 -3.79
N GLU A 54 -0.26 -2.30 -4.25
CA GLU A 54 -1.36 -2.04 -5.19
C GLU A 54 -2.62 -1.73 -4.39
N LEU A 55 -3.25 -0.62 -4.74
CA LEU A 55 -4.37 -0.02 -4.04
C LEU A 55 -5.53 0.24 -5.01
N LYS A 56 -6.74 0.28 -4.47
CA LYS A 56 -7.92 0.74 -5.19
C LYS A 56 -8.76 1.63 -4.29
N TYR A 57 -9.09 2.81 -4.78
CA TYR A 57 -10.06 3.67 -4.12
C TYR A 57 -11.48 3.23 -4.49
N TYR A 58 -12.35 3.18 -3.50
CA TYR A 58 -13.78 3.03 -3.72
C TYR A 58 -14.56 3.77 -2.64
N ASP A 59 -15.68 4.37 -3.03
CA ASP A 59 -16.62 4.99 -2.08
C ASP A 59 -18.03 5.06 -2.69
N ILE A 60 -19.02 5.33 -1.85
CA ILE A 60 -20.41 5.54 -2.25
C ILE A 60 -20.89 6.92 -1.80
N PHE A 61 -21.39 7.69 -2.76
CA PHE A 61 -21.95 9.02 -2.52
C PHE A 61 -23.45 9.02 -2.72
N GLU A 62 -24.18 9.88 -2.01
CA GLU A 62 -25.61 10.06 -2.23
C GLU A 62 -25.85 10.62 -3.65
N ALA A 63 -26.50 9.85 -4.51
CA ALA A 63 -26.77 10.23 -5.89
C ALA A 63 -28.26 10.51 -6.09
N ASN A 64 -28.66 11.77 -5.85
CA ASN A 64 -30.04 12.25 -5.99
C ASN A 64 -31.08 11.42 -5.20
N ALA A 65 -32.36 11.80 -5.29
CA ALA A 65 -33.46 11.23 -4.51
C ALA A 65 -33.87 9.79 -4.89
N ASP A 66 -33.03 9.03 -5.60
CA ASP A 66 -33.31 7.68 -6.10
C ASP A 66 -32.35 6.66 -5.48
N ASP A 67 -32.24 6.70 -4.13
CA ASP A 67 -31.78 5.70 -3.13
C ASP A 67 -30.65 4.69 -3.44
N SER A 68 -29.95 4.83 -4.56
CA SER A 68 -29.04 3.80 -5.08
C SER A 68 -27.56 4.15 -4.85
N GLY A 69 -27.27 5.42 -4.54
CA GLY A 69 -25.92 5.96 -4.43
C GLY A 69 -25.10 5.88 -5.72
N ALA A 70 -24.10 6.75 -5.88
CA ALA A 70 -23.10 6.66 -6.94
C ALA A 70 -21.87 5.94 -6.40
N TRP A 71 -21.60 4.75 -6.93
CA TRP A 71 -20.36 4.04 -6.65
C TRP A 71 -19.23 4.63 -7.48
N VAL A 72 -18.25 5.23 -6.79
CA VAL A 72 -17.04 5.77 -7.42
C VAL A 72 -15.89 4.81 -7.14
N LYS A 73 -15.13 4.43 -8.18
CA LYS A 73 -14.02 3.46 -8.09
C LYS A 73 -12.86 3.89 -8.97
N SER A 74 -11.64 3.77 -8.45
CA SER A 74 -10.43 4.03 -9.24
C SER A 74 -10.02 2.84 -10.10
N GLN A 75 -9.18 3.12 -11.10
CA GLN A 75 -8.25 2.12 -11.64
C GLN A 75 -7.18 1.77 -10.58
N PRO A 76 -6.39 0.69 -10.75
CA PRO A 76 -5.32 0.36 -9.81
C PRO A 76 -4.32 1.52 -9.64
N LEU A 77 -4.03 1.82 -8.37
CA LEU A 77 -3.09 2.82 -7.92
C LEU A 77 -1.94 2.13 -7.18
N TYR A 78 -0.76 2.76 -7.13
CA TYR A 78 0.43 2.12 -6.63
C TYR A 78 1.19 3.03 -5.65
N LEU A 79 1.40 2.54 -4.43
CA LEU A 79 2.26 3.16 -3.44
C LEU A 79 3.64 2.48 -3.43
N LEU A 80 4.68 3.27 -3.67
CA LEU A 80 6.07 2.86 -3.42
C LEU A 80 6.52 3.43 -2.07
N ILE A 81 6.93 2.55 -1.17
CA ILE A 81 7.34 2.92 0.19
C ILE A 81 8.61 2.17 0.59
N SER A 82 9.57 2.91 1.16
CA SER A 82 10.78 2.36 1.74
C SER A 82 10.58 2.12 3.23
N ALA A 83 10.79 0.90 3.70
CA ALA A 83 10.66 0.50 5.09
C ALA A 83 12.03 0.10 5.65
N GLU A 84 12.66 0.99 6.42
CA GLU A 84 13.99 0.73 7.02
C GLU A 84 13.93 0.50 8.54
N THR A 85 12.90 1.05 9.18
CA THR A 85 12.67 1.09 10.63
C THR A 85 11.27 0.62 10.95
N GLN A 86 11.10 -0.03 12.12
CA GLN A 86 9.84 -0.57 12.70
C GLN A 86 8.79 0.49 13.01
N ASP A 87 8.45 1.27 12.00
CA ASP A 87 7.42 2.29 12.03
C ASP A 87 6.07 1.68 11.69
N GLN A 88 5.03 2.22 12.32
CA GLN A 88 3.65 1.94 11.97
C GLN A 88 3.06 3.22 11.39
N TYR A 89 2.54 3.13 10.18
CA TYR A 89 1.93 4.23 9.45
C TYR A 89 0.42 4.05 9.38
N ASN A 90 -0.31 5.14 9.54
CA ASN A 90 -1.72 5.24 9.17
C ASN A 90 -1.80 6.10 7.91
N ALA A 91 -2.31 5.53 6.83
CA ALA A 91 -2.61 6.25 5.62
C ALA A 91 -3.96 6.97 5.76
N LEU A 92 -4.03 8.18 5.24
CA LEU A 92 -5.21 9.03 5.28
C LEU A 92 -5.46 9.55 3.87
N THR A 93 -6.71 9.50 3.41
CA THR A 93 -7.15 10.29 2.26
C THR A 93 -7.36 11.74 2.68
N PRO A 94 -7.36 12.70 1.73
CA PRO A 94 -8.02 13.97 1.99
C PRO A 94 -9.49 13.74 2.35
N ARG A 95 -10.13 14.79 2.88
CA ARG A 95 -11.58 14.77 3.06
C ARG A 95 -12.25 14.78 1.69
N ILE A 96 -13.12 13.80 1.45
CA ILE A 96 -13.86 13.60 0.21
C ILE A 96 -15.33 13.42 0.62
N ASP A 97 -16.13 14.46 0.46
CA ASP A 97 -17.55 14.47 0.86
C ASP A 97 -18.48 14.34 -0.36
N THR A 98 -17.97 14.54 -1.59
CA THR A 98 -18.78 14.53 -2.81
C THR A 98 -18.20 13.62 -3.91
N GLU A 99 -19.06 13.21 -4.85
CA GLU A 99 -18.65 12.45 -6.03
C GLU A 99 -17.61 13.22 -6.89
N GLU A 100 -17.73 14.54 -7.01
CA GLU A 100 -16.78 15.37 -7.75
C GLU A 100 -15.39 15.35 -7.09
N GLU A 101 -15.32 15.54 -5.77
CA GLU A 101 -14.07 15.46 -5.01
C GLU A 101 -13.44 14.06 -5.09
N ALA A 102 -14.25 13.01 -5.22
CA ALA A 102 -13.77 11.65 -5.40
C ALA A 102 -13.09 11.47 -6.76
N TYR A 103 -13.64 12.03 -7.83
CA TYR A 103 -12.98 12.05 -9.13
C TYR A 103 -11.72 12.91 -9.13
N ASP A 104 -11.71 14.04 -8.42
CA ASP A 104 -10.51 14.87 -8.26
C ASP A 104 -9.39 14.10 -7.56
N PHE A 105 -9.71 13.37 -6.49
CA PHE A 105 -8.79 12.46 -5.83
C PHE A 105 -8.28 11.38 -6.80
N ILE A 106 -9.17 10.73 -7.58
CA ILE A 106 -8.75 9.69 -8.54
C ILE A 106 -7.78 10.25 -9.59
N ASN A 107 -7.99 11.48 -10.03
CA ASN A 107 -7.15 12.14 -11.02
C ASN A 107 -5.77 12.54 -10.46
N ASN A 108 -5.70 12.87 -9.17
CA ASN A 108 -4.47 13.25 -8.48
C ASN A 108 -4.36 12.55 -7.11
N PRO A 109 -4.14 11.22 -7.09
CA PRO A 109 -4.34 10.42 -5.90
C PRO A 109 -3.20 10.63 -4.90
N VAL A 110 -3.53 11.21 -3.75
CA VAL A 110 -2.56 11.58 -2.72
C VAL A 110 -3.00 11.07 -1.35
N LEU A 111 -2.10 10.41 -0.64
CA LEU A 111 -2.32 9.98 0.73
C LEU A 111 -1.38 10.72 1.68
N THR A 112 -1.83 10.92 2.91
CA THR A 112 -0.95 11.31 4.02
C THR A 112 -0.60 10.08 4.84
N LEU A 113 0.68 9.75 4.94
CA LEU A 113 1.19 8.73 5.85
C LEU A 113 1.56 9.38 7.17
N LYS A 114 0.88 9.00 8.25
CA LYS A 114 1.14 9.47 9.61
C LYS A 114 1.73 8.35 10.45
N ASN A 115 2.92 8.55 11.01
CA ASN A 115 3.51 7.56 11.91
C ASN A 115 3.00 7.72 13.36
N THR A 116 3.38 6.80 14.24
CA THR A 116 3.02 6.82 15.68
C THR A 116 3.55 8.03 16.44
N THR A 117 4.62 8.68 15.96
CA THR A 117 5.15 9.91 16.56
C THR A 117 4.39 11.16 16.09
N GLY A 118 3.39 11.00 15.21
CA GLY A 118 2.61 12.09 14.63
C GLY A 118 3.29 12.81 13.46
N LYS A 119 4.42 12.29 12.97
CA LYS A 119 5.10 12.82 11.78
C LYS A 119 4.30 12.41 10.55
N GLU A 120 4.00 13.39 9.72
CA GLU A 120 3.22 13.21 8.50
C GLU A 120 4.11 13.38 7.26
N LYS A 121 3.79 12.59 6.23
CA LYS A 121 4.39 12.68 4.91
C LYS A 121 3.31 12.46 3.86
N GLU A 122 3.19 13.42 2.96
CA GLU A 122 2.36 13.28 1.77
C GLU A 122 3.04 12.36 0.75
N VAL A 123 2.27 11.45 0.17
CA VAL A 123 2.71 10.51 -0.87
C VAL A 123 1.69 10.49 -2.01
N THR A 124 2.18 10.76 -3.23
CA THR A 124 1.37 10.59 -4.44
C THR A 124 1.35 9.11 -4.82
N LEU A 125 0.16 8.57 -5.05
CA LEU A 125 -0.03 7.26 -5.63
C LEU A 125 0.24 7.33 -7.13
N LEU A 126 0.88 6.31 -7.66
CA LEU A 126 1.17 6.22 -9.08
C LEU A 126 0.03 5.50 -9.78
N THR A 127 -0.35 5.99 -10.96
CA THR A 127 -1.08 5.19 -11.94
C THR A 127 -0.18 4.11 -12.52
N HIS A 128 -0.77 3.10 -13.18
CA HIS A 128 0.01 2.07 -13.87
C HIS A 128 1.05 2.65 -14.84
N HIS A 129 0.68 3.65 -15.65
CA HIS A 129 1.58 4.29 -16.61
C HIS A 129 2.74 5.02 -15.93
N GLN A 130 2.47 5.73 -14.83
CA GLN A 130 3.51 6.42 -14.06
C GLN A 130 4.47 5.43 -13.39
N LEU A 131 3.95 4.32 -12.84
CA LEU A 131 4.78 3.25 -12.30
C LEU A 131 5.69 2.66 -13.38
N MET A 132 5.14 2.34 -14.56
CA MET A 132 5.92 1.80 -15.68
C MET A 132 6.99 2.79 -16.15
N ALA A 133 6.65 4.07 -16.29
CA ALA A 133 7.62 5.11 -16.63
C ALA A 133 8.77 5.16 -15.61
N LYS A 134 8.45 5.16 -14.30
CA LYS A 134 9.45 5.16 -13.23
C LYS A 134 10.38 3.94 -13.30
N LEU A 135 9.82 2.74 -13.52
CA LEU A 135 10.59 1.50 -13.63
C LEU A 135 11.47 1.46 -14.88
N LEU A 136 11.01 2.01 -16.00
CA LEU A 136 11.81 2.10 -17.23
C LEU A 136 13.02 3.03 -17.06
N PHE A 137 12.83 4.17 -16.41
CA PHE A 137 13.91 5.14 -16.19
C PHE A 137 14.84 4.79 -15.02
N ALA A 138 14.39 3.99 -14.04
CA ALA A 138 15.25 3.54 -12.93
C ALA A 138 16.30 2.50 -13.33
N LYS A 139 16.22 1.92 -14.54
CA LYS A 139 17.17 0.92 -15.06
C LYS A 139 18.36 1.51 -15.83
N GLN A 140 18.44 2.83 -15.95
CA GLN A 140 19.56 3.55 -16.58
C GLN A 140 20.59 3.95 -15.54
#